data_AF-A0A2S9FTZ8-F1
#
_entry.id   AF-A0A2S9FTZ8-F1
#
_cell.length_a   1.000
_cell.length_b   1.000
_cell.length_c   1.000
_cell.angle_alpha   90.00
_cell.angle_beta   90.00
_cell.angle_gamma   90.00
#
_symmetry.space_group_name_H-M   'P 1'
#
loop_
_entity.id
_entity.type
_entity.pdbx_description
1 polymer ?
#
loop_
_entity_poly.entity_id
_entity_poly.type
_entity_poly.pdbx_seq_one_letter_code
_entity_poly.pdbx_strand_id
1 'polypeptide(L)'
;NEPLRVGGDRVYLQGHGYAPTFTVTFPDGQTRTQTLQWRPDDRNVIWSSGAMRFDPPGGTYTDERERRRNQIAIQGLFAPTALFDGALL
;
A
#
# COMPACT_ATOMS: atom_id res chain seq x y z
N ASN A 1 -14.03 0.96 -0.93
CA ASN A 1 -14.55 1.77 0.19
C ASN A 1 -15.67 0.98 0.84
N GLU A 2 -15.36 0.28 1.93
CA GLU A 2 -16.31 -0.56 2.65
C GLU A 2 -16.93 0.30 3.78
N PRO A 3 -18.24 0.58 3.76
CA PRO A 3 -18.85 1.43 4.77
C PRO A 3 -18.92 0.71 6.12
N LEU A 4 -18.72 1.46 7.19
CA LEU A 4 -19.14 1.01 8.52
C LEU A 4 -20.67 0.95 8.54
N ARG A 5 -21.21 -0.18 8.99
CA ARG A 5 -22.66 -0.40 9.10
C ARG A 5 -23.06 -0.38 10.57
N VAL A 6 -23.91 0.58 10.96
CA VAL A 6 -24.44 0.71 12.32
C VAL A 6 -25.91 1.09 12.24
N GLY A 7 -26.78 0.36 12.94
CA GLY A 7 -28.21 0.69 13.01
C GLY A 7 -28.96 0.68 11.68
N GLY A 8 -28.43 0.05 10.62
CA GLY A 8 -28.98 0.10 9.26
C GLY A 8 -28.40 1.23 8.40
N ASP A 9 -27.71 2.20 9.01
CA ASP A 9 -27.04 3.28 8.32
C ASP A 9 -25.68 2.84 7.75
N ARG A 10 -25.27 3.53 6.68
CA ARG A 10 -23.96 3.37 6.03
C ARG A 10 -23.15 4.61 6.26
N VAL A 11 -22.10 4.50 7.06
CA VAL A 11 -21.16 5.58 7.33
C VAL A 11 -19.95 5.40 6.42
N TYR A 12 -19.72 6.39 5.56
CA TYR A 12 -18.55 6.46 4.71
C TYR A 12 -17.57 7.45 5.33
N LEU A 13 -16.30 7.04 5.45
CA LEU A 13 -15.24 8.00 5.72
C LEU A 13 -15.15 8.93 4.49
N GLN A 14 -14.81 10.20 4.64
CA GLN A 14 -14.58 11.15 3.53
C GLN A 14 -13.15 11.71 3.66
N GLY A 15 -12.42 11.88 2.55
CA GLY A 15 -10.99 12.26 2.60
C GLY A 15 -10.08 11.17 3.21
N HIS A 16 -10.53 9.92 3.18
CA HIS A 16 -9.81 8.75 3.61
C HIS A 16 -8.69 8.49 2.63
N GLY A 17 -7.44 8.65 3.07
CA GLY A 17 -6.29 8.20 2.30
C GLY A 17 -6.43 6.72 1.91
N TYR A 18 -5.62 6.31 0.97
CA TYR A 18 -5.58 4.92 0.54
C TYR A 18 -4.75 4.08 1.52
N ALA A 19 -5.21 2.88 1.88
CA ALA A 19 -4.44 1.96 2.72
C ALA A 19 -4.29 0.60 2.02
N PRO A 20 -3.29 0.44 1.12
CA PRO A 20 -3.12 -0.81 0.41
C PRO A 20 -2.70 -1.94 1.35
N THR A 21 -3.16 -3.15 1.02
CA THR A 21 -2.62 -4.40 1.56
C THR A 21 -1.75 -5.05 0.51
N PHE A 22 -0.48 -5.28 0.84
CA PHE A 22 0.42 -6.06 0.00
C PHE A 22 0.80 -7.35 0.72
N THR A 23 0.87 -8.43 -0.06
CA THR A 23 1.44 -9.71 0.37
C THR A 23 2.65 -9.99 -0.51
N VAL A 24 3.81 -10.14 0.14
CA VAL A 24 5.08 -10.49 -0.50
C VAL A 24 5.41 -11.93 -0.17
N THR A 25 5.65 -12.75 -1.20
CA THR A 25 6.15 -14.12 -1.06
C THR A 25 7.63 -14.14 -1.35
N PHE A 26 8.42 -14.70 -0.43
CA PHE A 26 9.88 -14.82 -0.55
C PHE A 26 10.28 -16.15 -1.22
N PRO A 27 11.54 -16.30 -1.67
CA PRO A 27 11.98 -17.50 -2.41
C PRO A 27 11.80 -18.83 -1.67
N ASP A 28 11.76 -18.81 -0.34
CA ASP A 28 11.51 -19.97 0.53
C ASP A 28 10.01 -20.29 0.70
N GLY A 29 9.13 -19.56 0.04
CA GLY A 29 7.68 -19.71 0.09
C GLY A 29 7.02 -19.01 1.27
N GLN A 30 7.77 -18.43 2.20
CA GLN A 30 7.20 -17.68 3.32
C GLN A 30 6.63 -16.34 2.85
N THR A 31 5.63 -15.83 3.57
CA THR A 31 4.94 -14.59 3.21
C THR A 31 5.03 -13.51 4.27
N ARG A 32 4.96 -12.25 3.83
CA ARG A 32 4.75 -11.08 4.67
C ARG A 32 3.58 -10.28 4.11
N THR A 33 2.57 -10.06 4.95
CA THR A 33 1.43 -9.21 4.62
C THR A 33 1.48 -7.96 5.49
N GLN A 34 1.31 -6.79 4.87
CA GLN A 34 1.19 -5.52 5.57
C GLN A 34 0.07 -4.70 4.94
N THR A 35 -0.64 -3.97 5.80
CA THR A 35 -1.57 -2.91 5.42
C THR A 35 -1.07 -1.63 6.05
N LEU A 36 -0.84 -0.59 5.25
CA LEU A 36 -0.35 0.69 5.74
C LEU A 36 -1.12 1.83 5.07
N GLN A 37 -1.51 2.83 5.84
CA GLN A 37 -2.10 4.03 5.29
C GLN A 37 -1.04 4.81 4.49
N TRP A 38 -1.34 5.08 3.23
CA TRP A 38 -0.62 6.01 2.38
C TRP A 38 -1.18 7.42 2.59
N ARG A 39 -0.28 8.40 2.65
CA ARG A 39 -0.64 9.77 2.97
C ARG A 39 -1.34 10.41 1.77
N PRO A 40 -2.49 11.09 1.95
CA PRO A 40 -3.06 11.94 0.92
C PRO A 40 -2.09 13.09 0.59
N ASP A 41 -1.71 13.23 -0.68
CA ASP A 41 -0.86 14.32 -1.17
C ASP A 41 -1.69 15.49 -1.72
N ASP A 42 -2.87 15.21 -2.31
CA ASP A 42 -3.79 16.22 -2.81
C ASP A 42 -5.22 15.90 -2.36
N ARG A 43 -5.91 16.89 -1.77
CA ARG A 43 -7.28 16.73 -1.24
C ARG A 43 -8.37 16.85 -2.30
N ASN A 44 -8.08 17.45 -3.45
CA ASN A 44 -9.03 17.63 -4.55
C ASN A 44 -9.19 16.34 -5.36
N VAL A 45 -8.07 15.65 -5.59
CA VAL A 45 -8.01 14.40 -6.40
C VAL A 45 -7.71 13.15 -5.57
N ILE A 46 -7.50 13.33 -4.26
CA ILE A 46 -7.28 12.26 -3.28
C ILE A 46 -6.12 11.33 -3.68
N TRP A 47 -5.11 11.90 -4.32
CA TRP A 47 -3.87 11.18 -4.59
C TRP A 47 -3.24 10.79 -3.28
N SER A 48 -2.81 9.54 -3.15
CA SER A 48 -2.13 9.05 -1.95
C SER A 48 -0.83 8.37 -2.33
N SER A 49 0.29 8.80 -1.76
CA SER A 49 1.57 8.12 -1.94
C SER A 49 2.07 7.48 -0.65
N GLY A 50 2.89 6.45 -0.82
CA GLY A 50 3.51 5.77 0.30
C GLY A 50 4.66 4.89 -0.14
N ALA A 51 5.41 4.46 0.85
CA ALA A 51 6.45 3.46 0.71
C ALA A 51 6.31 2.42 1.82
N MET A 52 6.57 1.16 1.48
CA MET A 52 6.50 0.02 2.38
C MET A 52 7.77 -0.81 2.23
N ARG A 53 8.27 -1.35 3.35
CA ARG A 53 9.45 -2.22 3.36
C ARG A 53 9.08 -3.58 3.94
N PHE A 54 9.51 -4.62 3.24
CA PHE A 54 9.33 -6.01 3.61
C PHE A 54 10.70 -6.64 3.83
N ASP A 55 10.95 -7.03 5.07
CA ASP A 55 12.13 -7.79 5.45
C ASP A 55 11.88 -9.29 5.23
N PRO A 56 12.83 -10.04 4.64
CA PRO A 56 12.72 -11.50 4.59
C PRO A 56 12.51 -12.07 5.99
N PRO A 57 11.67 -13.11 6.13
CA PRO A 57 11.52 -13.84 7.39
C PRO A 57 12.84 -14.32 7.98
N GLY A 58 12.84 -14.56 9.29
CA GLY A 58 14.00 -15.17 9.96
C GLY A 58 14.25 -16.57 9.39
N GLY A 59 15.50 -16.91 9.14
CA GLY A 59 15.88 -18.22 8.60
C GLY A 59 15.78 -18.35 7.07
N THR A 60 15.24 -17.37 6.34
CA THR A 60 15.25 -17.34 4.86
C THR A 60 16.67 -17.27 4.31
N TYR A 61 17.58 -16.61 5.03
CA TYR A 61 19.01 -16.52 4.73
C TYR A 61 19.82 -16.86 5.98
N THR A 62 20.96 -17.55 5.81
CA THR A 62 21.87 -17.93 6.90
C THR A 62 22.70 -16.75 7.39
N ASP A 63 23.06 -15.82 6.50
CA ASP A 63 23.80 -14.59 6.82
C ASP A 63 22.86 -13.37 6.93
N GLU A 64 23.06 -12.57 7.98
CA GLU A 64 22.31 -11.35 8.21
C GLU A 64 22.57 -10.28 7.11
N ARG A 65 23.79 -10.23 6.55
CA ARG A 65 24.08 -9.29 5.46
C ARG A 65 23.33 -9.68 4.19
N GLU A 66 23.21 -10.98 3.92
CA GLU A 66 22.43 -11.48 2.79
C GLU A 66 20.94 -11.19 2.98
N ARG A 67 20.41 -11.39 4.18
CA ARG A 67 19.04 -11.00 4.51
C ARG A 67 18.77 -9.51 4.25
N ARG A 68 19.71 -8.64 4.65
CA ARG A 68 19.59 -7.18 4.42
C ARG A 68 19.64 -6.79 2.94
N ARG A 69 20.37 -7.53 2.10
CA ARG A 69 20.41 -7.30 0.64
C ARG A 69 19.13 -7.71 -0.08
N ASN A 70 18.34 -8.59 0.51
CA ASN A 70 17.11 -9.14 -0.07
C ASN A 70 15.83 -8.50 0.49
N GLN A 71 15.93 -7.30 1.06
CA GLN A 71 14.77 -6.51 1.44
C GLN A 71 14.03 -6.01 0.20
N ILE A 72 12.70 -5.96 0.29
CA ILE A 72 11.85 -5.45 -0.79
C ILE A 72 11.23 -4.14 -0.34
N ALA A 73 11.33 -3.12 -1.19
CA ALA A 73 10.64 -1.86 -1.02
C ALA A 73 9.60 -1.70 -2.12
N ILE A 74 8.39 -1.29 -1.75
CA ILE A 74 7.32 -0.90 -2.66
C ILE A 74 7.06 0.58 -2.43
N GLN A 75 7.24 1.38 -3.47
CA GLN A 75 6.79 2.78 -3.50
C GLN A 75 5.69 2.90 -4.54
N GLY A 76 4.66 3.67 -4.24
CA GLY A 76 3.63 3.93 -5.24
C GLY A 76 2.85 5.20 -4.99
N LEU A 77 2.08 5.53 -6.02
CA LEU A 77 1.08 6.57 -6.05
C LEU A 77 -0.24 5.91 -6.39
N PHE A 78 -1.25 6.13 -5.57
CA PHE A 78 -2.63 5.80 -5.87
C PHE A 78 -3.34 7.07 -6.34
N ALA A 79 -3.73 7.07 -7.62
CA ALA A 79 -4.48 8.16 -8.26
C ALA A 79 -5.87 7.63 -8.67
N PRO A 80 -6.88 7.70 -7.77
CA PRO A 80 -8.20 7.13 -8.04
C PRO A 80 -8.98 7.92 -9.10
N THR A 81 -8.61 9.18 -9.31
CA THR A 81 -9.17 10.05 -10.34
C THR A 81 -8.10 10.34 -11.37
N ALA A 82 -8.35 9.95 -12.62
CA ALA A 82 -7.50 10.33 -13.73
C ALA A 82 -7.58 11.85 -13.92
N LEU A 83 -6.44 12.53 -13.81
CA LEU A 83 -6.32 13.93 -14.24
C LEU A 83 -5.76 13.90 -15.66
N PHE A 84 -6.63 14.05 -16.64
CA PHE A 84 -6.21 14.22 -18.03
C PHE A 84 -5.93 15.70 -18.26
N ASP A 85 -4.67 16.10 -18.35
CA ASP A 85 -4.29 17.46 -18.68
C ASP A 85 -4.41 17.68 -20.19
N GLY A 86 -5.61 18.08 -20.63
CA GLY A 86 -5.91 18.36 -22.04
C GLY A 86 -5.91 17.12 -22.93
N ALA A 87 -6.89 17.03 -23.82
CA ALA A 87 -6.94 15.93 -24.78
C ALA A 87 -5.75 16.01 -25.74
N LEU A 88 -4.85 15.02 -25.67
CA LEU A 88 -4.02 14.64 -26.81
C LEU A 88 -4.16 13.14 -27.02
N LEU A 89 -5.00 12.80 -28.01
CA LEU A 89 -4.90 11.57 -28.80
C LEU A 89 -3.68 11.67 -29.73
#